data_AF-A0A259LML6-F1
#
_entry.id   AF-A0A259LML6-F1
#
_cell.length_a   1.000
_cell.length_b   1.000
_cell.length_c   1.000
_cell.angle_alpha   90.00
_cell.angle_beta   90.00
_cell.angle_gamma   90.00
#
_symmetry.space_group_name_H-M   'P 1'
#
loop_
_entity.id
_entity.type
_entity.pdbx_description
1 polymer ?
#
loop_
_entity_poly.entity_id
_entity_poly.type
_entity_poly.pdbx_seq_one_letter_code
_entity_poly.pdbx_strand_id
1 'polypeptide(L)'
;MRRFLGTCLAAVCLSGTALAESVPACGPELDEAARLAGIEETRQYVRLNDLAEALTWIELDYDAGRIEEAEFLEEMENGEAELPIFQARYDAAKAAHDRLKATRAACPAK
;
A
#
# COMPACT_ATOMS: atom_id res chain seq x y z
N MET A 1 -5.20 44.70 0.36
CA MET A 1 -4.38 43.79 -0.47
C MET A 1 -3.90 42.64 0.43
N ARG A 2 -4.69 41.58 0.64
CA ARG A 2 -4.52 40.23 0.03
C ARG A 2 -3.06 39.85 -0.30
N ARG A 3 -2.43 39.08 0.59
CA ARG A 3 -2.21 37.62 0.40
C ARG A 3 -1.63 37.02 1.68
N PHE A 4 -2.44 36.15 2.29
CA PHE A 4 -2.12 35.28 3.41
C PHE A 4 -0.93 34.38 3.04
N LEU A 5 0.12 34.40 3.87
CA LEU A 5 1.08 33.30 3.97
C LEU A 5 0.31 32.10 4.55
N GLY A 6 -0.14 31.21 3.67
CA GLY A 6 -0.73 29.93 4.02
C GLY A 6 0.28 28.81 3.81
N THR A 7 1.40 28.82 4.52
CA THR A 7 2.22 27.62 4.73
C THR A 7 1.55 26.76 5.80
N CYS A 8 0.40 26.17 5.44
CA CYS A 8 0.03 24.91 6.07
C CYS A 8 0.92 23.85 5.43
N LEU A 9 2.04 23.55 6.10
CA LEU A 9 2.51 22.17 6.17
C LEU A 9 1.31 21.37 6.71
N ALA A 10 0.44 20.93 5.80
CA ALA A 10 -0.51 19.89 6.08
C ALA A 10 0.34 18.69 6.46
N ALA A 11 0.25 18.35 7.74
CA ALA A 11 0.92 17.22 8.33
C ALA A 11 0.69 16.01 7.43
N VAL A 12 1.80 15.44 6.96
CA VAL A 12 1.85 14.12 6.34
C VAL A 12 1.52 13.13 7.46
N CYS A 13 0.24 12.99 7.74
CA CYS A 13 -0.29 11.90 8.53
C CYS A 13 -0.19 10.66 7.64
N LEU A 14 0.80 9.82 7.96
CA LEU A 14 0.98 8.46 7.47
C LEU A 14 -0.23 7.60 7.86
N SER A 15 -1.33 7.79 7.15
CA SER A 15 -2.52 6.95 7.18
C SER A 15 -2.96 6.87 5.73
N GLY A 16 -3.13 5.66 5.20
CA GLY A 16 -3.30 5.32 3.78
C GLY A 16 -4.52 5.90 3.05
N THR A 17 -5.04 7.06 3.47
CA THR A 17 -6.12 7.81 2.85
C THR A 17 -5.69 9.21 2.36
N ALA A 18 -4.47 9.67 2.68
CA ALA A 18 -4.02 11.05 2.38
C ALA A 18 -3.73 11.34 0.89
N LEU A 19 -3.79 10.36 0.00
CA LEU A 19 -3.69 10.63 -1.45
C LEU A 19 -5.01 11.13 -2.05
N ALA A 20 -6.08 11.25 -1.25
CA ALA A 20 -7.39 11.71 -1.71
C ALA A 20 -7.54 13.25 -1.79
N GLU A 21 -6.66 14.05 -1.18
CA GLU A 21 -6.98 15.47 -0.97
C GLU A 21 -6.60 16.41 -2.13
N SER A 22 -5.69 16.05 -3.03
CA SER A 22 -5.61 16.65 -4.38
C SER A 22 -4.56 15.92 -5.21
N VAL A 23 -4.88 15.65 -6.48
CA VAL A 23 -3.87 15.21 -7.44
C VAL A 23 -3.03 16.44 -7.83
N PRO A 24 -1.70 16.42 -7.69
CA PRO A 24 -0.86 17.56 -8.08
C PRO A 24 -1.02 17.91 -9.56
N ALA A 25 -0.82 19.18 -9.89
CA ALA A 25 -0.79 19.63 -11.28
C ALA A 25 0.41 19.01 -12.03
N CYS A 26 0.34 19.01 -13.37
CA CYS A 26 1.45 18.57 -14.21
C CYS A 26 2.75 19.31 -13.87
N GLY A 27 3.76 18.57 -13.45
CA GLY A 27 5.01 19.13 -12.95
C GLY A 27 5.77 18.17 -12.04
N PRO A 28 6.89 18.63 -11.46
CA PRO A 28 7.73 17.81 -10.57
C PRO A 28 6.99 17.24 -9.37
N GLU A 29 5.98 17.95 -8.85
CA GLU A 29 5.18 17.51 -7.71
C GLU A 29 4.34 16.26 -8.05
N LEU A 30 3.82 16.17 -9.28
CA LEU A 30 3.11 14.98 -9.75
C LEU A 30 4.07 13.80 -9.99
N ASP A 31 5.25 14.07 -10.51
CA ASP A 31 6.30 13.05 -10.69
C ASP A 31 6.73 12.47 -9.34
N GLU A 32 6.95 13.31 -8.33
CA GLU A 32 7.30 12.89 -6.98
C GLU A 32 6.17 12.15 -6.28
N ALA A 33 4.92 12.63 -6.41
CA ALA A 33 3.76 11.93 -5.87
C ALA A 33 3.60 10.53 -6.49
N ALA A 34 3.77 10.40 -7.81
CA ALA A 34 3.72 9.11 -8.50
C ALA A 34 4.86 8.18 -8.02
N ARG A 35 6.07 8.71 -7.84
CA ARG A 35 7.22 7.95 -7.33
C ARG A 35 6.97 7.42 -5.92
N LEU A 36 6.49 8.27 -5.01
CA LEU A 36 6.18 7.87 -3.63
C LEU A 36 5.04 6.85 -3.58
N ALA A 37 4.00 7.02 -4.41
CA ALA A 37 2.92 6.04 -4.52
C ALA A 37 3.41 4.68 -5.04
N GLY A 38 4.34 4.64 -5.99
CA GLY A 38 4.95 3.40 -6.47
C GLY A 38 5.80 2.68 -5.41
N ILE A 39 6.50 3.42 -4.55
CA ILE A 39 7.21 2.85 -3.39
C ILE A 39 6.20 2.22 -2.42
N GLU A 40 5.08 2.91 -2.16
CA GLU A 40 4.07 2.42 -1.24
C GLU A 40 3.33 1.18 -1.81
N GLU A 41 2.98 1.16 -3.10
CA GLU A 41 2.45 -0.04 -3.77
C GLU A 41 3.40 -1.22 -3.59
N THR A 42 4.69 -1.02 -3.86
CA THR A 42 5.71 -2.07 -3.72
C THR A 42 5.80 -2.56 -2.28
N ARG A 43 5.74 -1.65 -1.31
CA ARG A 43 5.80 -1.99 0.11
C ARG A 43 4.60 -2.83 0.55
N GLN A 44 3.38 -2.48 0.12
CA GLN A 44 2.19 -3.25 0.46
C GLN A 44 2.16 -4.60 -0.26
N TYR A 45 2.67 -4.67 -1.49
CA TYR A 45 2.85 -5.93 -2.22
C TYR A 45 3.79 -6.90 -1.49
N VAL A 46 4.95 -6.40 -1.02
CA VAL A 46 5.90 -7.22 -0.25
C VAL A 46 5.22 -7.76 1.01
N ARG A 47 4.54 -6.90 1.78
CA ARG A 47 3.84 -7.31 3.00
C ARG A 47 2.75 -8.35 2.76
N LEU A 48 1.99 -8.22 1.68
CA LEU A 48 0.97 -9.20 1.30
C LEU A 48 1.61 -10.55 0.97
N ASN A 49 2.72 -10.55 0.23
CA ASN A 49 3.45 -11.77 -0.09
C ASN A 49 4.13 -12.40 1.13
N ASP A 50 4.70 -11.61 2.02
CA ASP A 50 5.32 -12.10 3.25
C ASP A 50 4.28 -12.89 4.09
N LEU A 51 3.04 -12.39 4.16
CA LEU A 51 1.93 -13.09 4.83
C LEU A 51 1.52 -14.37 4.09
N ALA A 52 1.36 -14.31 2.75
CA ALA A 52 1.02 -15.49 1.97
C ALA A 52 2.11 -16.58 2.04
N GLU A 53 3.38 -16.16 2.08
CA GLU A 53 4.53 -17.05 2.25
C GLU A 53 4.53 -17.65 3.67
N ALA A 54 4.26 -16.86 4.71
CA ALA A 54 4.16 -17.37 6.08
C ALA A 54 3.08 -18.47 6.21
N LEU A 55 1.90 -18.26 5.63
CA LEU A 55 0.83 -19.27 5.59
C LEU A 55 1.30 -20.55 4.87
N THR A 56 2.03 -20.41 3.75
CA THR A 56 2.60 -21.56 3.04
C THR A 56 3.61 -22.31 3.91
N TRP A 57 4.45 -21.61 4.68
CA TRP A 57 5.40 -22.24 5.60
C TRP A 57 4.70 -22.98 6.74
N ILE A 58 3.61 -22.44 7.28
CA ILE A 58 2.78 -23.09 8.30
C ILE A 58 2.21 -24.42 7.77
N GLU A 59 1.68 -24.44 6.54
CA GLU A 59 1.22 -25.68 5.89
C GLU A 59 2.35 -26.71 5.76
N LEU A 60 3.53 -26.29 5.28
CA LEU A 60 4.70 -27.16 5.13
C LEU A 60 5.27 -27.67 6.46
N ASP A 61 5.13 -26.89 7.54
CA ASP A 61 5.52 -27.28 8.89
C ASP A 61 4.57 -28.32 9.46
N TYR A 62 3.27 -28.17 9.24
CA TYR A 62 2.26 -29.15 9.65
C TYR A 62 2.42 -30.47 8.89
N ASP A 63 2.56 -30.43 7.56
CA ASP A 63 2.76 -31.61 6.71
C ASP A 63 4.03 -32.39 7.08
N ALA A 64 5.05 -31.69 7.57
CA ALA A 64 6.30 -32.29 8.02
C ALA A 64 6.27 -32.77 9.49
N GLY A 65 5.15 -32.57 10.20
CA GLY A 65 5.00 -32.89 11.62
C GLY A 65 5.89 -32.05 12.53
N ARG A 66 6.27 -30.83 12.11
CA ARG A 66 7.06 -29.88 12.92
C ARG A 66 6.18 -29.10 13.91
N ILE A 67 4.92 -28.89 13.56
CA ILE A 67 3.90 -28.28 14.42
C ILE A 67 2.72 -29.24 14.57
N GLU A 68 1.99 -29.07 15.67
CA GLU A 68 0.79 -29.86 15.97
C GLU A 68 -0.48 -29.20 15.45
N GLU A 69 -1.56 -29.98 15.31
CA GLU A 69 -2.81 -29.53 14.68
C GLU A 69 -3.41 -28.28 15.35
N ALA A 70 -3.30 -28.16 16.67
CA ALA A 70 -3.80 -26.99 17.39
C ALA A 70 -3.04 -25.70 17.00
N GLU A 71 -1.71 -25.77 16.90
CA GLU A 71 -0.86 -24.65 16.47
C GLU A 71 -1.12 -24.30 15.00
N PHE A 72 -1.21 -25.31 14.13
CA PHE A 72 -1.56 -25.12 12.72
C PHE A 72 -2.90 -24.37 12.56
N LEU A 73 -3.95 -24.81 13.26
CA LEU A 73 -5.27 -24.18 13.16
C LEU A 73 -5.27 -22.74 13.66
N GLU A 74 -4.59 -22.45 14.77
CA GLU A 74 -4.48 -21.09 15.33
C GLU A 74 -3.73 -20.15 14.37
N GLU A 75 -2.57 -20.57 13.87
CA GLU A 75 -1.74 -19.75 12.98
C GLU A 75 -2.42 -19.52 11.62
N MET A 76 -3.09 -20.54 11.06
CA MET A 76 -3.88 -20.40 9.83
C MET A 76 -5.06 -19.46 10.03
N GLU A 77 -5.84 -19.60 11.11
CA GLU A 77 -6.97 -18.72 11.41
C GLU A 77 -6.52 -17.25 11.52
N ASN A 78 -5.41 -16.99 12.21
CA ASN A 78 -4.85 -15.66 12.36
C ASN A 78 -4.40 -15.08 11.02
N GLY A 79 -3.61 -15.82 10.24
CA GLY A 79 -3.11 -15.32 8.96
C GLY A 79 -4.19 -15.15 7.89
N GLU A 80 -5.18 -16.06 7.83
CA GLU A 80 -6.34 -15.93 6.93
C GLU A 80 -7.21 -14.71 7.28
N ALA A 81 -7.34 -14.38 8.58
CA ALA A 81 -8.04 -13.17 9.01
C ALA A 81 -7.31 -11.88 8.61
N GLU A 82 -5.97 -11.90 8.57
CA GLU A 82 -5.16 -10.76 8.13
C GLU A 82 -5.10 -10.59 6.61
N LEU A 83 -5.16 -11.68 5.84
CA LEU A 83 -5.03 -11.68 4.38
C LEU A 83 -5.92 -10.63 3.66
N PRO A 84 -7.24 -10.52 3.94
CA PRO A 84 -8.07 -9.50 3.31
C PRO A 84 -7.69 -8.07 3.69
N ILE A 85 -7.10 -7.85 4.87
CA ILE A 85 -6.63 -6.53 5.31
C ILE A 85 -5.40 -6.11 4.50
N PHE A 86 -4.45 -7.02 4.31
CA PHE A 86 -3.24 -6.76 3.50
C PHE A 86 -3.59 -6.61 2.02
N GLN A 87 -4.51 -7.43 1.50
CA GLN A 87 -5.02 -7.28 0.14
C GLN A 87 -5.65 -5.91 -0.07
N ALA A 88 -6.53 -5.47 0.84
CA ALA A 88 -7.17 -4.16 0.73
C ALA A 88 -6.16 -2.99 0.77
N ARG A 89 -5.08 -3.11 1.57
CA ARG A 89 -4.00 -2.12 1.61
C ARG A 89 -3.22 -2.08 0.30
N TYR A 90 -2.90 -3.23 -0.28
CA TYR A 90 -2.26 -3.32 -1.59
C TYR A 90 -3.15 -2.71 -2.68
N ASP A 91 -4.43 -3.09 -2.74
CA ASP A 91 -5.38 -2.58 -3.72
C ASP A 91 -5.54 -1.06 -3.64
N ALA A 92 -5.61 -0.50 -2.42
CA ALA A 92 -5.67 0.94 -2.21
C ALA A 92 -4.39 1.66 -2.68
N ALA A 93 -3.21 1.13 -2.34
CA ALA A 93 -1.94 1.70 -2.76
C ALA A 93 -1.77 1.64 -4.29
N LYS A 94 -2.15 0.50 -4.89
CA LYS A 94 -2.15 0.29 -6.34
C LYS A 94 -3.09 1.27 -7.05
N ALA A 95 -4.33 1.39 -6.58
CA ALA A 95 -5.31 2.32 -7.17
C ALA A 95 -4.81 3.77 -7.12
N ALA A 96 -4.17 4.17 -6.03
CA ALA A 96 -3.60 5.50 -5.90
C ALA A 96 -2.43 5.74 -6.87
N HIS A 97 -1.51 4.77 -7.00
CA HIS A 97 -0.41 4.86 -7.96
C HIS A 97 -0.91 4.86 -9.42
N ASP A 98 -1.87 4.01 -9.77
CA ASP A 98 -2.46 3.96 -11.11
C ASP A 98 -3.15 5.29 -11.48
N ARG A 99 -3.86 5.92 -10.53
CA ARG A 99 -4.44 7.25 -10.72
C ARG A 99 -3.39 8.33 -11.01
N LEU A 100 -2.26 8.32 -10.29
CA LEU A 100 -1.18 9.27 -10.48
C LEU A 100 -0.46 9.04 -11.81
N LYS A 101 -0.22 7.78 -12.20
CA LYS A 101 0.32 7.42 -13.52
C LYS A 101 -0.58 7.88 -14.66
N ALA A 102 -1.88 7.65 -14.55
CA ALA A 102 -2.84 8.10 -15.55
C ALA A 102 -2.86 9.63 -15.67
N THR A 103 -2.81 10.35 -14.55
CA THR A 103 -2.73 11.83 -14.53
C THR A 103 -1.45 12.30 -15.22
N ARG A 104 -0.31 11.70 -14.88
CA ARG A 104 0.99 12.04 -15.49
C ARG A 104 1.01 11.79 -16.99
N ALA A 105 0.41 10.69 -17.44
CA ALA A 105 0.30 10.37 -18.87
C ALA A 105 -0.60 11.34 -19.64
N ALA A 106 -1.55 11.99 -18.96
CA ALA A 106 -2.42 13.02 -19.54
C ALA A 106 -1.78 14.42 -19.58
N CYS A 107 -0.60 14.60 -18.99
CA CYS A 107 0.08 15.89 -19.02
C CYS A 107 0.56 16.25 -20.43
N PRO A 108 0.49 17.53 -20.83
CA PRO A 108 0.97 17.96 -22.13
C PRO A 108 2.46 17.64 -22.26
N ALA A 109 2.86 17.12 -23.43
CA ALA A 109 4.27 16.99 -23.77
C ALA A 109 4.92 18.39 -23.71
N LYS A 110 6.07 18.47 -23.03
CA LYS A 110 6.90 19.68 -23.05
C LYS A 110 7.52 19.88 -24.42
#